data_AF-A0A379ABY0-F1
#
_entry.id   AF-A0A379ABY0-F1
#
_cell.length_a   1.000
_cell.length_b   1.000
_cell.length_c   1.000
_cell.angle_alpha   90.00
_cell.angle_beta   90.00
_cell.angle_gamma   90.00
#
_symmetry.space_group_name_H-M   'P 1'
#
loop_
_entity.id
_entity.type
_entity.pdbx_description
1 polymer ?
#
loop_
_entity_poly.entity_id
_entity_poly.type
_entity_poly.pdbx_seq_one_letter_code
_entity_poly.pdbx_strand_id
1 'polypeptide(L)'
;MRNRASLLAAVVTTLAVSHVSAADLPGKGITVQPIQSTIAEETFQTLIVSRALEKLGYQVSKPSEVDYNVGYTSIAAGDATFTAVNWQPLHDDMYKAAGGDQKLYRQGTYVTGAAQGYLIDKKTAEKYHITNIEQLKDPKIASLFDANGDGKADMTGCTPGWGCEAVINHQNSGLRSQ
;
A
#
# COMPACT_ATOMS: atom_id res chain seq x y z
N MET A 1 92.26 10.26 -7.62
CA MET A 1 91.00 9.74 -7.04
C MET A 1 89.92 10.83 -7.06
N ARG A 2 88.95 10.74 -7.98
CA ARG A 2 87.52 11.08 -7.80
C ARG A 2 86.84 11.02 -9.17
N ASN A 3 86.22 9.87 -9.46
CA ASN A 3 85.33 9.68 -10.60
C ASN A 3 84.07 10.54 -10.40
N ARG A 4 83.72 11.33 -11.42
CA ARG A 4 82.40 11.99 -11.52
C ARG A 4 81.51 11.06 -12.36
N ALA A 5 80.59 10.37 -11.71
CA ALA A 5 79.52 9.65 -12.40
C ALA A 5 78.28 10.54 -12.42
N SER A 6 77.86 10.96 -13.61
CA SER A 6 76.60 11.66 -13.84
C SER A 6 75.45 10.65 -13.77
N LEU A 7 74.52 10.82 -12.84
CA LEU A 7 73.23 10.10 -12.85
C LEU A 7 72.21 10.92 -13.66
N LEU A 8 71.79 10.41 -14.82
CA LEU A 8 70.52 10.80 -15.44
C LEU A 8 69.39 10.05 -14.72
N ALA A 9 68.50 10.78 -14.07
CA ALA A 9 67.23 10.24 -13.56
C ALA A 9 66.12 10.56 -14.56
N ALA A 10 65.65 9.56 -15.31
CA ALA A 10 64.43 9.67 -16.10
C ALA A 10 63.23 9.42 -15.19
N VAL A 11 62.47 10.48 -14.88
CA VAL A 11 61.20 10.39 -14.16
C VAL A 11 60.12 9.99 -15.17
N VAL A 12 59.68 8.74 -15.12
CA VAL A 12 58.48 8.28 -15.84
C VAL A 12 57.27 8.56 -14.93
N THR A 13 56.53 9.61 -15.25
CA THR A 13 55.26 9.93 -14.58
C THR A 13 54.19 8.96 -15.07
N THR A 14 53.90 7.92 -14.30
CA THR A 14 52.75 7.04 -14.54
C THR A 14 51.46 7.83 -14.27
N LEU A 15 50.77 8.24 -15.33
CA LEU A 15 49.37 8.67 -15.24
C LEU A 15 48.54 7.44 -14.82
N ALA A 16 48.19 7.35 -13.53
CA ALA A 16 47.17 6.43 -13.08
C ALA A 16 45.82 6.88 -13.67
N VAL A 17 45.37 6.23 -14.74
CA VAL A 17 44.01 6.37 -15.23
C VAL A 17 43.11 5.68 -14.21
N SER A 18 42.54 6.45 -13.30
CA SER A 18 41.44 5.98 -12.46
C SER A 18 40.26 5.69 -13.39
N HIS A 19 40.05 4.42 -13.72
CA HIS A 19 38.81 3.96 -14.33
C HIS A 19 37.70 4.20 -13.30
N VAL A 20 37.00 5.33 -13.41
CA VAL A 20 35.73 5.55 -12.72
C VAL A 20 34.72 4.63 -13.40
N SER A 21 34.63 3.38 -12.94
CA SER A 21 33.51 2.52 -13.28
C SER A 21 32.24 3.20 -12.75
N ALA A 22 31.25 3.38 -13.61
CA ALA A 22 29.93 3.82 -13.18
C ALA A 22 29.47 2.88 -12.06
N ALA A 23 29.07 3.43 -10.91
CA ALA A 23 28.48 2.64 -9.85
C ALA A 23 27.24 1.95 -10.44
N ASP A 24 27.22 0.62 -10.38
CA ASP A 24 26.05 -0.15 -10.81
C ASP A 24 24.83 0.32 -10.00
N LEU A 25 23.70 0.52 -10.69
CA LEU A 25 22.46 0.87 -10.03
C LEU A 25 22.07 -0.22 -9.01
N PRO A 26 21.48 0.15 -7.86
CA PRO A 26 21.27 -0.78 -6.76
C PRO A 26 20.35 -1.97 -7.10
N GLY A 27 19.50 -1.85 -8.13
CA GLY A 27 18.59 -2.91 -8.56
C GLY A 27 19.12 -3.85 -9.64
N LYS A 28 20.36 -3.68 -10.12
CA LYS A 28 20.89 -4.47 -11.25
C LYS A 28 20.85 -5.97 -10.94
N GLY A 29 20.13 -6.73 -11.78
CA GLY A 29 19.97 -8.18 -11.64
C GLY A 29 18.96 -8.61 -10.57
N ILE A 30 18.19 -7.68 -10.01
CA ILE A 30 17.17 -7.96 -9.00
C ILE A 30 15.78 -7.76 -9.62
N THR A 31 14.96 -8.81 -9.56
CA THR A 31 13.55 -8.75 -9.95
C THR A 31 12.68 -8.39 -8.75
N VAL A 32 11.71 -7.49 -8.97
CA VAL A 32 10.71 -7.07 -8.00
C VAL A 32 9.34 -7.54 -8.47
N GLN A 33 8.56 -8.11 -7.56
CA GLN A 33 7.18 -8.52 -7.77
C GLN A 33 6.23 -7.62 -6.95
N PRO A 34 5.61 -6.60 -7.55
CA PRO A 34 4.56 -5.82 -6.90
C PRO A 34 3.31 -6.69 -6.66
N ILE A 35 2.57 -6.37 -5.61
CA ILE A 35 1.28 -7.03 -5.30
C ILE A 35 0.23 -6.01 -4.85
N GLN A 36 -0.99 -6.18 -5.34
CA GLN A 36 -2.15 -5.34 -5.07
C GLN A 36 -3.43 -6.19 -5.05
N SER A 37 -4.57 -5.58 -4.75
CA SER A 37 -5.86 -6.25 -4.92
C SER A 37 -6.34 -6.23 -6.37
N THR A 38 -7.51 -6.82 -6.61
CA THR A 38 -8.21 -6.76 -7.91
C THR A 38 -8.90 -5.41 -8.15
N ILE A 39 -8.79 -4.44 -7.23
CA ILE A 39 -9.27 -3.07 -7.41
C ILE A 39 -8.38 -2.36 -8.44
N ALA A 40 -8.92 -2.07 -9.62
CA ALA A 40 -8.17 -1.45 -10.70
C ALA A 40 -7.62 -0.07 -10.32
N GLU A 41 -8.33 0.67 -9.47
CA GLU A 41 -7.99 2.00 -8.96
C GLU A 41 -6.66 2.02 -8.18
N GLU A 42 -6.22 0.88 -7.63
CA GLU A 42 -4.93 0.75 -6.94
C GLU A 42 -3.74 0.73 -7.89
N THR A 43 -3.97 0.37 -9.16
CA THR A 43 -2.89 0.14 -10.14
C THR A 43 -2.05 1.39 -10.37
N PHE A 44 -2.69 2.56 -10.40
CA PHE A 44 -2.00 3.82 -10.67
C PHE A 44 -0.87 4.07 -9.66
N GLN A 45 -1.17 3.98 -8.35
CA GLN A 45 -0.20 4.26 -7.31
C GLN A 45 0.86 3.15 -7.18
N THR A 46 0.51 1.89 -7.48
CA THR A 46 1.46 0.78 -7.54
C THR A 46 2.49 0.99 -8.66
N LEU A 47 2.03 1.39 -9.85
CA LEU A 47 2.92 1.61 -10.99
C LEU A 47 3.88 2.79 -10.78
N ILE A 48 3.51 3.81 -10.02
CA ILE A 48 4.43 4.91 -9.67
C ILE A 48 5.65 4.37 -8.92
N VAL A 49 5.45 3.51 -7.92
CA VAL A 49 6.55 2.87 -7.18
C VAL A 49 7.36 1.95 -8.09
N SER A 50 6.69 1.16 -8.94
CA SER A 50 7.36 0.31 -9.94
C SER A 50 8.26 1.12 -10.87
N ARG A 51 7.80 2.26 -11.40
CA ARG A 51 8.62 3.12 -12.28
C ARG A 51 9.81 3.72 -11.54
N ALA A 52 9.67 4.08 -10.26
CA ALA A 52 10.80 4.54 -9.46
C ALA A 52 11.84 3.42 -9.27
N LEU A 53 11.41 2.20 -8.98
CA LEU A 53 12.31 1.03 -8.87
C LEU A 53 13.00 0.71 -10.21
N GLU A 54 12.29 0.80 -11.34
CA GLU A 54 12.94 0.66 -12.66
C GLU A 54 14.07 1.67 -12.87
N LYS A 55 13.90 2.93 -12.42
CA LYS A 55 14.96 3.96 -12.47
C LYS A 55 16.14 3.66 -11.56
N LEU A 56 15.93 2.85 -10.53
CA LEU A 56 16.98 2.31 -9.66
C LEU A 56 17.59 1.00 -10.21
N GLY A 57 17.23 0.57 -11.42
CA GLY A 57 17.84 -0.56 -12.12
C GLY A 57 17.17 -1.92 -11.89
N TYR A 58 16.08 -1.98 -11.14
CA TYR A 58 15.33 -3.21 -10.89
C TYR A 58 14.56 -3.67 -12.13
N GLN A 59 14.39 -4.99 -12.27
CA GLN A 59 13.44 -5.57 -13.22
C GLN A 59 12.09 -5.69 -12.51
N VAL A 60 11.09 -4.91 -12.90
CA VAL A 60 9.79 -4.91 -12.20
C VAL A 60 8.76 -5.68 -13.00
N SER A 61 8.24 -6.76 -12.42
CA SER A 61 7.16 -7.55 -13.00
C SER A 61 5.84 -6.77 -13.01
N LYS A 62 4.87 -7.23 -13.82
CA LYS A 62 3.48 -6.76 -13.70
C LYS A 62 2.97 -7.04 -12.26
N PRO A 63 2.23 -6.11 -11.64
CA PRO A 63 1.61 -6.37 -10.34
C PRO A 63 0.76 -7.64 -10.36
N SER A 64 0.93 -8.47 -9.34
CA SER A 64 0.03 -9.59 -9.06
C SER A 64 -1.21 -9.07 -8.34
N GLU A 65 -2.38 -9.52 -8.75
CA GLU A 65 -3.67 -9.15 -8.16
C GLU A 65 -4.20 -10.31 -7.32
N VAL A 66 -4.33 -10.11 -6.00
CA VAL A 66 -4.74 -11.16 -5.04
C VAL A 66 -5.60 -10.58 -3.92
N ASP A 67 -6.19 -11.43 -3.07
CA ASP A 67 -6.77 -10.98 -1.81
C ASP A 67 -5.71 -10.32 -0.89
N TYR A 68 -6.10 -9.32 -0.09
CA TYR A 68 -5.18 -8.58 0.77
C TYR A 68 -4.42 -9.48 1.76
N ASN A 69 -5.07 -10.47 2.37
CA ASN A 69 -4.39 -11.38 3.30
C ASN A 69 -3.34 -12.21 2.59
N VAL A 70 -3.67 -12.73 1.40
CA VAL A 70 -2.72 -13.43 0.54
C VAL A 70 -1.55 -12.51 0.22
N GLY A 71 -1.82 -11.25 -0.16
CA GLY A 71 -0.80 -10.24 -0.42
C GLY A 71 0.19 -10.04 0.74
N TYR A 72 -0.32 -9.86 1.96
CA TYR A 72 0.53 -9.74 3.15
C TYR A 72 1.37 -10.99 3.42
N THR A 73 0.77 -12.18 3.33
CA THR A 73 1.50 -13.43 3.55
C THR A 73 2.56 -13.69 2.47
N SER A 74 2.30 -13.35 1.21
CA SER A 74 3.27 -13.45 0.12
C SER A 74 4.46 -12.53 0.31
N ILE A 75 4.26 -11.29 0.78
CA ILE A 75 5.38 -10.39 1.10
C ILE A 75 6.17 -10.92 2.31
N ALA A 76 5.48 -11.36 3.36
CA ALA A 76 6.14 -11.91 4.55
C ALA A 76 6.93 -13.20 4.29
N ALA A 77 6.52 -13.99 3.29
CA ALA A 77 7.20 -15.20 2.84
C ALA A 77 8.35 -14.90 1.84
N GLY A 78 8.35 -13.73 1.21
CA GLY A 78 9.32 -13.32 0.18
C GLY A 78 8.91 -13.67 -1.26
N ASP A 79 7.69 -14.17 -1.49
CA ASP A 79 7.15 -14.47 -2.82
C ASP A 79 6.74 -13.20 -3.58
N ALA A 80 6.43 -12.12 -2.84
CA ALA A 80 6.17 -10.79 -3.37
C ALA A 80 7.09 -9.76 -2.68
N THR A 81 7.35 -8.64 -3.35
CA THR A 81 8.34 -7.67 -2.88
C THR A 81 7.72 -6.48 -2.14
N PHE A 82 6.65 -5.89 -2.68
CA PHE A 82 6.01 -4.74 -2.05
C PHE A 82 4.53 -4.62 -2.43
N THR A 83 3.79 -3.93 -1.56
CA THR A 83 2.47 -3.37 -1.88
C THR A 83 2.49 -1.87 -1.65
N ALA A 84 1.80 -1.11 -2.51
CA ALA A 84 1.64 0.34 -2.36
C ALA A 84 0.31 0.72 -1.68
N VAL A 85 -0.47 -0.26 -1.22
CA VAL A 85 -1.86 -0.10 -0.72
C VAL A 85 -2.04 -0.65 0.69
N ASN A 86 -1.02 -0.52 1.54
CA ASN A 86 -1.18 -0.77 2.96
C ASN A 86 -2.05 0.34 3.59
N TRP A 87 -3.34 0.06 3.81
CA TRP A 87 -4.24 1.00 4.48
C TRP A 87 -4.08 0.98 6.00
N GLN A 88 -4.12 2.16 6.60
CA GLN A 88 -4.25 2.32 8.05
C GLN A 88 -5.53 3.10 8.38
N PRO A 89 -6.32 2.66 9.37
CA PRO A 89 -6.10 1.47 10.22
C PRO A 89 -6.58 0.14 9.59
N LEU A 90 -7.21 0.17 8.41
CA LEU A 90 -7.96 -0.98 7.87
C LEU A 90 -7.18 -2.30 7.79
N HIS A 91 -5.88 -2.25 7.52
CA HIS A 91 -5.06 -3.45 7.35
C HIS A 91 -4.14 -3.74 8.55
N ASP A 92 -4.27 -3.02 9.67
CA ASP A 92 -3.34 -3.19 10.81
C ASP A 92 -3.39 -4.61 11.38
N ASP A 93 -4.58 -5.23 11.46
CA ASP A 93 -4.72 -6.63 11.92
C ASP A 93 -4.09 -7.63 10.94
N MET A 94 -4.30 -7.44 9.63
CA MET A 94 -3.68 -8.29 8.60
C MET A 94 -2.16 -8.16 8.60
N TYR A 95 -1.65 -6.93 8.71
CA TYR A 95 -0.23 -6.61 8.82
C TYR A 95 0.39 -7.30 10.04
N LYS A 96 -0.26 -7.19 11.21
CA LYS A 96 0.19 -7.82 12.44
C LYS A 96 0.16 -9.35 12.34
N ALA A 97 -0.91 -9.91 11.77
CA ALA A 97 -1.06 -11.36 11.60
C ALA A 97 0.01 -11.96 10.66
N ALA A 98 0.45 -11.20 9.64
CA ALA A 98 1.53 -11.60 8.75
C ALA A 98 2.95 -11.46 9.36
N GLY A 99 3.05 -11.10 10.64
CA GLY A 99 4.31 -10.97 11.39
C GLY A 99 4.77 -9.53 11.61
N GLY A 100 4.01 -8.53 11.14
CA GLY A 100 4.27 -7.11 11.37
C GLY A 100 5.70 -6.69 11.06
N ASP A 101 6.26 -5.80 11.86
CA ASP A 101 7.60 -5.23 11.66
C ASP A 101 8.74 -6.27 11.72
N GLN A 102 8.48 -7.49 12.21
CA GLN A 102 9.48 -8.57 12.19
C GLN A 102 9.64 -9.20 10.80
N LYS A 103 8.63 -9.06 9.94
CA LYS A 103 8.58 -9.66 8.60
C LYS A 103 8.45 -8.62 7.49
N LEU A 104 7.87 -7.47 7.79
CA LEU A 104 7.48 -6.46 6.82
C LEU A 104 8.25 -5.17 7.10
N TYR A 105 8.81 -4.58 6.05
CA TYR A 105 9.36 -3.24 6.11
C TYR A 105 8.28 -2.21 5.78
N ARG A 106 8.04 -1.27 6.68
CA ARG A 106 7.10 -0.17 6.50
C ARG A 106 7.68 1.12 7.06
N GLN A 107 7.89 2.11 6.21
CA GLN A 107 8.44 3.41 6.59
C GLN A 107 7.79 4.54 5.78
N GLY A 108 7.56 5.69 6.45
CA GLY A 108 6.90 6.85 5.87
C GLY A 108 5.40 6.66 5.60
N THR A 109 4.80 7.63 4.91
CA THR A 109 3.39 7.60 4.52
C THR A 109 3.27 8.00 3.06
N TYR A 110 2.80 7.08 2.21
CA TYR A 110 2.72 7.31 0.76
C TYR A 110 1.51 8.18 0.37
N VAL A 111 0.34 7.88 0.94
CA VAL A 111 -0.90 8.62 0.70
C VAL A 111 -1.47 9.08 2.05
N THR A 112 -1.77 10.37 2.15
CA THR A 112 -2.38 11.01 3.34
C THR A 112 -3.74 11.60 3.00
N GLY A 113 -4.61 11.76 3.99
CA GLY A 113 -5.91 12.41 3.80
C GLY A 113 -6.97 11.54 3.13
N ALA A 114 -6.73 10.22 3.05
CA ALA A 114 -7.76 9.28 2.66
C ALA A 114 -8.90 9.26 3.70
N ALA A 115 -10.14 9.11 3.26
CA ALA A 115 -11.32 9.17 4.09
C ALA A 115 -12.19 7.92 3.92
N GLN A 116 -12.94 7.62 4.98
CA GLN A 116 -13.92 6.54 5.03
C GLN A 116 -15.18 7.08 5.70
N GLY A 117 -16.34 6.52 5.38
CA GLY A 117 -17.58 6.91 6.04
C GLY A 117 -18.82 6.27 5.45
N TYR A 118 -19.95 6.60 6.06
CA TYR A 118 -21.29 6.22 5.61
C TYR A 118 -21.93 7.40 4.92
N LEU A 119 -22.61 7.13 3.81
CA LEU A 119 -23.28 8.15 3.02
C LEU A 119 -24.72 7.70 2.75
N ILE A 120 -25.60 8.69 2.70
CA ILE A 120 -26.96 8.56 2.20
C ILE A 120 -27.17 9.61 1.11
N ASP A 121 -28.23 9.48 0.32
CA ASP A 121 -28.54 10.51 -0.66
C ASP A 121 -28.90 11.83 0.02
N LYS A 122 -28.40 12.94 -0.54
CA LYS A 122 -28.58 14.29 0.03
C LYS A 122 -30.04 14.68 0.19
N LYS A 123 -30.91 14.26 -0.74
CA LYS A 123 -32.34 14.60 -0.73
C LYS A 123 -33.03 14.01 0.49
N THR A 124 -32.79 12.74 0.81
CA THR A 124 -33.34 12.08 2.01
C THR A 124 -32.74 12.67 3.28
N ALA A 125 -31.43 12.93 3.29
CA ALA A 125 -30.75 13.56 4.42
C ALA A 125 -31.40 14.91 4.79
N GLU A 126 -31.62 15.78 3.81
CA GLU A 126 -32.21 17.11 4.03
C GLU A 126 -33.69 17.03 4.40
N LYS A 127 -34.47 16.16 3.75
CA LYS A 127 -35.91 16.03 4.01
C LYS A 127 -36.24 15.55 5.43
N TYR A 128 -35.44 14.62 5.95
CA TYR A 128 -35.68 14.00 7.25
C TYR A 128 -34.67 14.45 8.32
N HIS A 129 -33.83 15.45 8.00
CA HIS A 129 -32.78 15.97 8.88
C HIS A 129 -31.87 14.86 9.45
N ILE A 130 -31.45 13.94 8.58
CA ILE A 130 -30.55 12.83 8.95
C ILE A 130 -29.11 13.33 8.85
N THR A 131 -28.45 13.41 10.01
CA THR A 131 -27.08 13.91 10.14
C THR A 131 -26.15 12.93 10.86
N ASN A 132 -26.71 11.87 11.46
CA ASN A 132 -25.97 10.84 12.17
C ASN A 132 -26.56 9.44 11.90
N ILE A 133 -25.69 8.44 11.75
CA ILE A 133 -26.07 7.04 11.52
C ILE A 133 -26.91 6.45 12.66
N GLU A 134 -26.79 6.95 13.89
CA GLU A 134 -27.62 6.52 15.02
C GLU A 134 -29.12 6.77 14.78
N GLN A 135 -29.49 7.73 13.92
CA GLN A 135 -30.88 7.96 13.56
C GLN A 135 -31.51 6.78 12.80
N LEU A 136 -30.70 5.90 12.20
CA LEU A 136 -31.19 4.66 11.57
C LEU A 136 -31.62 3.60 12.61
N LYS A 137 -31.44 3.84 13.92
CA LYS A 137 -32.08 3.02 14.96
C LYS A 137 -33.60 3.19 14.99
N ASP A 138 -34.12 4.33 14.53
CA ASP A 138 -35.57 4.49 14.34
C ASP A 138 -36.03 3.65 13.13
N PRO A 139 -36.91 2.65 13.31
CA PRO A 139 -37.39 1.82 12.20
C PRO A 139 -38.03 2.63 11.07
N LYS A 140 -38.64 3.79 11.36
CA LYS A 140 -39.23 4.65 10.33
C LYS A 140 -38.16 5.28 9.45
N ILE A 141 -37.03 5.66 10.02
CA ILE A 141 -35.88 6.18 9.25
C ILE A 141 -35.17 5.05 8.52
N ALA A 142 -34.96 3.90 9.16
CA ALA A 142 -34.36 2.73 8.53
C ALA A 142 -35.15 2.26 7.31
N SER A 143 -36.49 2.24 7.40
CA SER A 143 -37.38 1.82 6.31
C SER A 143 -37.29 2.68 5.06
N LEU A 144 -36.72 3.91 5.14
CA LEU A 144 -36.46 4.74 3.96
C LEU A 144 -35.38 4.13 3.06
N PHE A 145 -34.54 3.26 3.61
CA PHE A 145 -33.41 2.60 2.95
C PHE A 145 -33.60 1.08 2.89
N ASP A 146 -34.80 0.56 3.19
CA ASP A 146 -35.13 -0.85 3.03
C ASP A 146 -35.47 -1.15 1.57
N ALA A 147 -34.61 -1.91 0.90
CA ALA A 147 -34.75 -2.30 -0.48
C ALA A 147 -35.30 -3.73 -0.65
N ASN A 148 -35.34 -4.52 0.43
CA ASN A 148 -35.69 -5.94 0.38
C ASN A 148 -37.00 -6.30 1.12
N GLY A 149 -37.55 -5.37 1.91
CA GLY A 149 -38.81 -5.49 2.63
C GLY A 149 -38.73 -6.16 4.00
N ASP A 150 -37.53 -6.32 4.58
CA ASP A 150 -37.33 -6.96 5.89
C ASP A 150 -37.43 -5.99 7.08
N GLY A 151 -37.68 -4.70 6.82
CA GLY A 151 -37.82 -3.65 7.82
C GLY A 151 -36.49 -3.07 8.32
N LYS A 152 -35.36 -3.40 7.69
CA LYS A 152 -34.03 -2.86 8.01
C LYS A 152 -33.47 -2.05 6.84
N ALA A 153 -32.62 -1.08 7.15
CA ALA A 153 -31.87 -0.36 6.14
C ALA A 153 -30.87 -1.30 5.44
N ASP A 154 -30.93 -1.37 4.12
CA ASP A 154 -29.96 -2.08 3.29
C ASP A 154 -28.74 -1.20 3.04
N MET A 155 -27.58 -1.63 3.53
CA MET A 155 -26.32 -0.91 3.39
C MET A 155 -25.39 -1.68 2.45
N THR A 156 -25.00 -1.04 1.36
CA THR A 156 -23.91 -1.55 0.49
C THR A 156 -22.60 -1.50 1.26
N GLY A 157 -22.11 -2.68 1.66
CA GLY A 157 -20.91 -2.82 2.49
C GLY A 157 -19.64 -3.11 1.69
N CYS A 158 -18.69 -3.78 2.35
CA CYS A 158 -17.42 -4.18 1.77
C CYS A 158 -17.42 -5.63 1.30
N THR A 159 -16.55 -5.92 0.33
CA THR A 159 -16.25 -7.30 -0.09
C THR A 159 -15.67 -8.10 1.08
N PRO A 160 -16.07 -9.36 1.26
CA PRO A 160 -15.49 -10.23 2.27
C PRO A 160 -13.95 -10.28 2.19
N GLY A 161 -13.28 -10.16 3.33
CA GLY A 161 -11.82 -10.16 3.44
C GLY A 161 -11.17 -8.76 3.39
N TRP A 162 -11.92 -7.71 3.04
CA TRP A 162 -11.41 -6.34 3.08
C TRP A 162 -11.46 -5.78 4.50
N GLY A 163 -10.49 -4.95 4.87
CA GLY A 163 -10.42 -4.39 6.23
C GLY A 163 -11.67 -3.59 6.64
N CYS A 164 -12.35 -2.94 5.69
CA CYS A 164 -13.56 -2.18 5.97
C CYS A 164 -14.77 -3.06 6.33
N GLU A 165 -14.79 -4.35 5.95
CA GLU A 165 -15.82 -5.29 6.40
C GLU A 165 -15.83 -5.41 7.92
N ALA A 166 -14.66 -5.61 8.53
CA ALA A 166 -14.52 -5.75 9.98
C ALA A 166 -14.97 -4.48 10.71
N VAL A 167 -14.58 -3.31 10.21
CA VAL A 167 -14.96 -2.01 10.78
C VAL A 167 -16.48 -1.80 10.71
N ILE A 168 -17.07 -2.06 9.56
CA ILE A 168 -18.52 -1.94 9.35
C ILE A 168 -19.28 -2.88 10.29
N ASN A 169 -18.87 -4.15 10.36
CA ASN A 169 -19.54 -5.14 11.20
C ASN A 169 -19.43 -4.79 12.70
N HIS A 170 -18.27 -4.30 13.13
CA HIS A 170 -18.08 -3.82 14.49
C HIS A 170 -19.01 -2.66 14.83
N GLN A 171 -19.08 -1.63 13.97
CA GLN A 171 -19.91 -0.45 14.19
C GLN A 171 -21.41 -0.77 14.13
N ASN A 172 -21.83 -1.63 13.19
CA ASN A 172 -23.22 -2.08 13.08
C ASN A 172 -23.69 -2.90 14.28
N SER A 173 -22.79 -3.68 14.90
CA SER A 173 -23.10 -4.40 16.13
C SER A 173 -23.48 -3.45 17.28
N GLY A 174 -22.81 -2.29 17.36
CA GLY A 174 -23.17 -1.22 18.28
C GLY A 174 -24.51 -0.53 17.96
N LEU A 175 -24.88 -0.45 16.68
CA LEU A 175 -26.17 0.11 16.26
C LEU A 175 -27.36 -0.81 16.54
N ARG A 176 -27.15 -2.14 16.45
CA ARG A 176 -28.21 -3.17 16.63
C ARG A 176 -28.45 -3.60 18.07
N SER A 177 -27.58 -3.25 19.01
CA SER A 177 -27.60 -3.74 20.40
C SER A 177 -28.44 -2.88 21.36
N GLN A 178 -29.30 -2.00 20.85
CA GLN A 178 -30.22 -1.16 21.63
C GLN A 178 -31.65 -1.32 21.14
#